data_AF-A0AAN1LAU4-F1
#
_entry.id   AF-A0AAN1LAU4-F1
#
_cell.length_a   1.000
_cell.length_b   1.000
_cell.length_c   1.000
_cell.angle_alpha   90.00
_cell.angle_beta   90.00
_cell.angle_gamma   90.00
#
_symmetry.space_group_name_H-M   'P 1'
#
loop_
_entity.id
_entity.type
_entity.pdbx_description
1 polymer ?
#
loop_
_entity_poly.entity_id
_entity_poly.type
_entity_poly.pdbx_seq_one_letter_code
_entity_poly.pdbx_strand_id
1 'polypeptide(L)'
;MTFELTLLGTAIHILIWEKLPEWGTWFKTLISLLPGPFRRLYEQWHCPFCAGFWIALSLHWMTGFWTLPALNGLSNRLGTTGIPVAWTLDALATATLIYTAIITLKAVGLPAMKAHMMKEDFMASAFADGSATTD
;
A
#
# COMPACT_ATOMS: atom_id res chain seq x y z
N MET A 1 18.32 -1.00 -9.02
CA MET A 1 17.20 -0.57 -8.16
C MET A 1 16.87 -1.71 -7.23
N THR A 2 16.57 -1.39 -5.99
CA THR A 2 16.07 -2.37 -5.01
C THR A 2 14.56 -2.14 -4.87
N PHE A 3 13.78 -3.21 -4.76
CA PHE A 3 12.32 -3.14 -4.63
C PHE A 3 11.85 -3.45 -3.20
N GLU A 4 12.77 -3.75 -2.29
CA GLU A 4 12.55 -4.13 -0.91
C GLU A 4 11.77 -3.05 -0.17
N LEU A 5 12.20 -1.78 -0.28
CA LEU A 5 11.51 -0.64 0.31
C LEU A 5 10.10 -0.45 -0.28
N THR A 6 9.97 -0.58 -1.60
CA THR A 6 8.69 -0.46 -2.28
C THR A 6 7.73 -1.55 -1.82
N LEU A 7 8.19 -2.79 -1.70
CA LEU A 7 7.36 -3.93 -1.35
C LEU A 7 6.91 -3.87 0.11
N LEU A 8 7.84 -3.56 1.02
CA LEU A 8 7.52 -3.31 2.43
C LEU A 8 6.59 -2.11 2.60
N GLY A 9 6.88 -1.00 1.92
CA GLY A 9 6.07 0.20 2.00
C GLY A 9 4.65 0.00 1.46
N THR A 10 4.52 -0.75 0.37
CA THR A 10 3.22 -1.17 -0.19
C THR A 10 2.46 -2.06 0.80
N ALA A 11 3.13 -3.06 1.38
CA ALA A 11 2.52 -3.95 2.36
C ALA A 11 2.03 -3.20 3.62
N ILE A 12 2.83 -2.26 4.12
CA ILE A 12 2.47 -1.41 5.27
C ILE A 12 1.24 -0.56 4.93
N HIS A 13 1.22 0.08 3.76
CA HIS A 13 0.07 0.90 3.38
C HIS A 13 -1.22 0.08 3.25
N ILE A 14 -1.15 -1.08 2.60
CA ILE A 14 -2.29 -2.01 2.50
C ILE A 14 -2.75 -2.45 3.90
N LEU A 15 -1.81 -2.82 4.79
CA LEU A 15 -2.14 -3.26 6.13
C LEU A 15 -2.87 -2.16 6.91
N ILE A 16 -2.35 -0.93 6.92
CA ILE A 16 -2.88 0.17 7.73
C ILE A 16 -4.21 0.70 7.20
N TRP A 17 -4.33 0.90 5.89
CA TRP A 17 -5.50 1.58 5.32
C TRP A 17 -6.53 0.64 4.69
N GLU A 18 -6.14 -0.56 4.25
CA GLU A 18 -7.08 -1.49 3.61
C GLU A 18 -7.49 -2.63 4.55
N LYS A 19 -6.57 -3.22 5.32
CA LYS A 19 -6.85 -4.43 6.11
C LYS A 19 -7.18 -4.20 7.58
N LEU A 20 -6.45 -3.33 8.28
CA LEU A 20 -6.71 -3.03 9.69
C LEU A 20 -8.13 -2.49 9.95
N PRO A 21 -8.74 -1.65 9.09
CA PRO A 21 -10.13 -1.23 9.24
C PRO A 21 -11.16 -2.37 9.10
N GLU A 22 -10.81 -3.47 8.43
CA GLU A 22 -11.67 -4.64 8.23
C GLU A 22 -11.57 -5.65 9.39
N TRP A 23 -10.44 -5.72 10.09
CA TRP A 23 -10.14 -6.71 11.14
C TRP A 23 -10.90 -6.54 12.48
N GLY A 24 -11.82 -5.58 12.57
CA GLY A 24 -12.76 -5.46 13.70
C GLY A 24 -12.98 -4.03 14.18
N THR A 25 -13.81 -3.89 15.23
CA THR A 25 -14.18 -2.59 15.80
C THR A 25 -13.05 -1.96 16.62
N TRP A 26 -12.13 -2.75 17.17
CA TRP A 26 -11.06 -2.26 18.05
C TRP A 26 -10.17 -1.20 17.40
N PHE A 27 -9.80 -1.37 16.11
CA PHE A 27 -8.96 -0.41 15.40
C PHE A 27 -9.73 0.89 15.13
N LYS A 28 -11.01 0.78 14.76
CA LYS A 28 -11.91 1.94 14.60
C LYS A 28 -12.07 2.70 15.92
N THR A 29 -12.21 1.98 17.03
CA THR A 29 -12.24 2.57 18.38
C THR A 29 -10.92 3.26 18.72
N LEU A 30 -9.78 2.66 18.41
CA LEU A 30 -8.46 3.26 18.62
C LEU A 30 -8.31 4.58 17.85
N ILE A 31 -8.70 4.61 16.57
CA ILE A 31 -8.67 5.84 15.77
C ILE A 31 -9.68 6.89 16.30
N SER A 32 -10.81 6.47 16.88
CA SER A 32 -11.76 7.39 17.49
C SER A 32 -11.26 8.04 18.79
N LEU A 33 -10.36 7.35 19.51
CA LEU A 33 -9.72 7.84 20.73
C LEU A 33 -8.50 8.73 20.45
N LEU A 34 -8.05 8.81 19.19
CA LEU A 34 -6.90 9.64 18.81
C LEU A 34 -7.22 11.14 18.95
N PRO A 35 -6.30 11.96 19.49
CA PRO A 35 -6.45 13.41 19.51
C PRO A 35 -6.69 13.95 18.09
N GLY A 36 -7.52 15.00 17.99
CA GLY A 36 -7.96 15.57 16.71
C GLY A 36 -6.89 15.72 15.62
N PRO A 37 -5.67 16.21 15.90
CA PRO A 37 -4.61 16.33 14.91
C PRO A 37 -4.16 15.01 14.30
N PHE A 38 -4.01 13.95 15.11
CA PHE A 38 -3.57 12.64 14.63
C PHE A 38 -4.64 11.96 13.79
N ARG A 39 -5.91 12.15 14.16
CA ARG A 39 -7.03 11.65 13.37
C ARG A 39 -7.09 12.31 12.00
N ARG A 40 -6.91 13.63 11.93
CA ARG A 40 -6.81 14.36 10.66
C ARG A 40 -5.64 13.87 9.81
N LEU A 41 -4.49 13.62 10.44
CA LEU A 41 -3.31 13.10 9.76
C LEU A 41 -3.57 11.71 9.16
N TYR A 42 -4.19 10.80 9.92
CA TYR A 42 -4.58 9.47 9.46
C TYR A 42 -5.53 9.54 8.25
N GLU A 43 -6.54 10.42 8.29
CA GLU A 43 -7.48 10.65 7.19
C GLU A 43 -6.77 11.21 5.94
N GLN A 44 -5.87 12.18 6.10
CA GLN A 44 -5.09 12.76 5.00
C GLN A 44 -4.09 11.77 4.38
N TRP A 45 -3.53 10.87 5.19
CA TRP A 45 -2.55 9.87 4.77
C TRP A 45 -3.17 8.65 4.07
N HIS A 46 -4.49 8.64 3.88
CA HIS A 46 -5.16 7.62 3.06
C HIS A 46 -4.71 7.66 1.58
N CYS A 47 -4.07 8.75 1.14
CA CYS A 47 -3.40 8.81 -0.15
C CYS A 47 -2.13 7.93 -0.15
N PRO A 48 -2.00 6.94 -1.07
CA PRO A 48 -0.86 6.03 -1.08
C PRO A 48 0.49 6.71 -1.31
N PHE A 49 0.50 7.80 -2.09
CA PHE A 49 1.71 8.59 -2.27
C PHE A 49 2.10 9.36 -0.99
N CYS A 50 1.12 9.98 -0.32
CA CYS A 50 1.36 10.77 0.88
C CYS A 50 1.88 9.91 2.04
N ALA A 51 1.18 8.81 2.36
CA ALA A 51 1.68 7.86 3.36
C ALA A 51 2.95 7.17 2.88
N GLY A 52 3.02 6.80 1.61
CA GLY A 52 4.15 6.10 1.01
C GLY A 52 5.47 6.85 1.17
N PHE A 53 5.46 8.19 1.05
CA PHE A 53 6.65 9.02 1.29
C PHE A 53 7.18 8.86 2.73
N TRP A 54 6.32 9.01 3.73
CA TRP A 54 6.72 8.92 5.14
C TRP A 54 7.11 7.49 5.53
N ILE A 55 6.41 6.49 4.99
CA ILE A 55 6.75 5.08 5.18
C ILE A 55 8.12 4.79 4.57
N ALA A 56 8.37 5.22 3.33
CA ALA A 56 9.63 5.00 2.63
C ALA A 56 10.80 5.69 3.35
N LEU A 57 10.62 6.93 3.79
CA LEU A 57 11.63 7.67 4.55
C LEU A 57 11.95 6.97 5.88
N SER A 58 10.93 6.50 6.59
CA SER A 58 11.09 5.77 7.86
C SER A 58 11.79 4.42 7.64
N LEU A 59 11.40 3.67 6.61
CA LEU A 59 12.02 2.40 6.27
C LEU A 59 13.47 2.58 5.84
N HIS A 60 13.77 3.61 5.06
CA HIS A 60 15.13 3.97 4.68
C HIS A 60 15.97 4.25 5.93
N TRP A 61 15.46 5.07 6.86
CA TRP A 61 16.15 5.37 8.11
C TRP A 61 16.41 4.12 8.96
N MET A 62 15.44 3.21 9.04
CA MET A 62 15.54 1.99 9.85
C MET A 62 16.41 0.89 9.23
N THR A 63 16.38 0.73 7.91
CA THR A 63 17.01 -0.40 7.20
C THR A 63 18.32 -0.02 6.50
N GLY A 64 18.50 1.27 6.18
CA GLY A 64 19.61 1.75 5.35
C GLY A 64 19.49 1.35 3.87
N PHE A 65 18.36 0.79 3.44
CA PHE A 65 18.15 0.42 2.04
C PHE A 65 17.91 1.64 1.16
N TRP A 66 18.32 1.52 -0.11
CA TRP A 66 18.19 2.56 -1.13
C TRP A 66 17.44 2.03 -2.33
N THR A 67 16.32 2.65 -2.69
CA THR A 67 15.57 2.29 -3.90
C THR A 67 16.41 2.60 -5.15
N LEU A 68 17.07 3.76 -5.13
CA LEU A 68 18.01 4.23 -6.14
C LEU A 68 19.42 4.35 -5.53
N PRO A 69 20.26 3.30 -5.63
CA PRO A 69 21.61 3.31 -5.06
C PRO A 69 22.50 4.45 -5.57
N ALA A 70 22.23 4.98 -6.77
CA ALA A 70 22.93 6.13 -7.32
C ALA A 70 22.77 7.41 -6.48
N LEU A 71 21.66 7.55 -5.74
CA LEU A 71 21.44 8.69 -4.83
C LEU A 71 22.37 8.64 -3.62
N ASN A 72 22.85 7.47 -3.22
CA ASN A 72 23.87 7.37 -2.18
C ASN A 72 25.15 8.12 -2.58
N GLY A 73 25.54 8.03 -3.86
CA GLY A 73 26.66 8.80 -4.41
C GLY A 73 26.43 10.31 -4.48
N LEU A 74 25.17 10.76 -4.53
CA LEU A 74 24.79 12.18 -4.48
C LEU A 74 25.13 12.80 -3.12
N SER A 75 24.98 12.04 -2.03
CA SER A 75 25.34 12.48 -0.68
C SER A 75 26.81 12.89 -0.59
N ASN A 76 27.70 12.13 -1.24
CA ASN A 76 29.13 12.41 -1.29
C ASN A 76 29.48 13.64 -2.14
N ARG A 77 28.67 14.00 -3.14
CA ARG A 77 28.94 15.15 -4.04
C ARG A 77 28.50 16.48 -3.47
N LEU A 78 27.39 16.50 -2.72
CA LEU A 78 26.80 17.72 -2.16
C LEU A 78 27.26 18.00 -0.71
N GLY A 79 28.03 17.11 -0.10
CA GLY A 79 28.49 17.26 1.29
C GLY A 79 27.34 17.12 2.29
N THR A 80 27.33 17.92 3.35
CA THR A 80 26.38 17.79 4.48
C THR A 80 24.92 17.98 4.09
N THR A 81 24.63 18.77 3.05
CA THR A 81 23.27 18.94 2.52
C THR A 81 22.86 17.81 1.57
N GLY A 82 23.82 17.02 1.08
CA GLY A 82 23.57 15.92 0.15
C GLY A 82 22.80 14.77 0.79
N ILE A 83 22.97 14.54 2.09
CA ILE A 83 22.29 13.46 2.83
C ILE A 83 20.76 13.67 2.86
N PRO A 84 20.22 14.77 3.42
CA PRO A 84 18.76 14.95 3.48
C PRO A 84 18.13 15.05 2.09
N VAL A 85 18.83 15.62 1.11
CA VAL A 85 18.37 15.68 -0.28
C VAL A 85 18.28 14.29 -0.89
N ALA A 86 19.33 13.47 -0.75
CA ALA A 86 19.35 12.11 -1.29
C ALA A 86 18.25 11.23 -0.66
N TRP A 87 18.03 11.36 0.65
CA TRP A 87 16.99 10.64 1.37
C TRP A 87 15.59 11.02 0.90
N THR A 88 15.36 12.33 0.76
CA THR A 88 14.07 12.85 0.29
C THR A 88 13.80 12.38 -1.13
N LEU A 89 14.80 12.44 -2.02
CA LEU A 89 14.66 11.97 -3.41
C LEU A 89 14.44 10.46 -3.50
N ASP A 90 15.12 9.66 -2.67
CA ASP A 90 14.92 8.21 -2.62
C ASP A 90 13.50 7.90 -2.16
N ALA A 91 13.05 8.53 -1.07
CA ALA A 91 11.69 8.38 -0.54
C ALA A 91 10.61 8.80 -1.56
N LEU A 92 10.82 9.86 -2.34
CA LEU A 92 9.91 10.26 -3.43
C LEU A 92 9.83 9.20 -4.52
N ALA A 93 10.97 8.64 -4.92
CA ALA A 93 11.01 7.57 -5.92
C ALA A 93 10.29 6.32 -5.41
N THR A 94 10.54 5.91 -4.17
CA THR A 94 9.84 4.78 -3.53
C THR A 94 8.34 5.04 -3.42
N ALA A 95 7.93 6.24 -2.98
CA ALA A 95 6.51 6.60 -2.83
C ALA A 95 5.76 6.55 -4.17
N THR A 96 6.42 6.95 -5.26
CA THR A 96 5.87 6.83 -6.61
C THR A 96 5.64 5.36 -6.97
N LEU A 97 6.62 4.49 -6.70
CA LEU A 97 6.48 3.06 -6.95
C LEU A 97 5.40 2.41 -6.07
N ILE A 98 5.28 2.79 -4.80
CA ILE A 98 4.22 2.34 -3.89
C ILE A 98 2.84 2.74 -4.45
N TYR A 99 2.70 3.99 -4.87
CA TYR A 99 1.47 4.49 -5.49
C TYR A 99 1.12 3.70 -6.77
N THR A 100 2.10 3.48 -7.65
CA THR A 100 1.91 2.66 -8.85
C THR A 100 1.49 1.24 -8.51
N ALA A 101 2.16 0.59 -7.54
CA ALA A 101 1.83 -0.77 -7.10
C ALA A 101 0.38 -0.87 -6.59
N ILE A 102 -0.05 0.08 -5.76
CA ILE A 102 -1.41 0.07 -5.19
C ILE A 102 -2.47 0.33 -6.25
N ILE A 103 -2.25 1.27 -7.17
CA ILE A 103 -3.17 1.48 -8.30
C ILE A 103 -3.24 0.22 -9.15
N THR A 104 -2.11 -0.41 -9.41
CA THR A 104 -2.06 -1.63 -10.23
C THR A 104 -2.83 -2.76 -9.56
N LEU A 105 -2.64 -2.96 -8.26
CA LEU A 105 -3.39 -3.94 -7.48
C LEU A 105 -4.90 -3.67 -7.51
N LYS A 106 -5.32 -2.40 -7.38
CA LYS A 106 -6.74 -2.02 -7.48
C LYS A 106 -7.30 -2.22 -8.88
N ALA A 107 -6.54 -1.86 -9.91
CA ALA A 107 -6.93 -2.02 -11.30
C ALA A 107 -7.07 -3.50 -11.70
N VAL A 108 -6.20 -4.37 -11.19
CA VAL A 108 -6.24 -5.82 -11.43
C VAL A 108 -7.27 -6.52 -10.54
N GLY A 109 -7.57 -6.01 -9.35
CA GLY A 109 -8.58 -6.57 -8.45
C GLY A 109 -10.00 -6.53 -9.02
N LEU A 110 -10.35 -5.49 -9.78
CA LEU A 110 -11.67 -5.31 -10.38
C LEU A 110 -12.04 -6.39 -11.42
N PRO A 111 -11.21 -6.71 -12.43
CA PRO A 111 -11.47 -7.83 -13.33
C PRO A 111 -11.40 -9.19 -12.62
N ALA A 112 -10.53 -9.35 -11.61
CA ALA A 112 -10.44 -10.59 -10.85
C ALA A 112 -11.73 -10.90 -10.07
N MET A 113 -12.30 -9.89 -9.40
CA MET A 113 -13.59 -10.00 -8.71
C MET A 113 -14.72 -10.34 -9.68
N LYS A 114 -14.79 -9.67 -10.84
CA LYS A 114 -15.81 -9.96 -11.86
C LYS A 114 -15.70 -11.39 -12.39
N ALA A 115 -14.49 -11.86 -12.68
CA ALA A 115 -14.28 -13.23 -13.14
C ALA A 115 -14.70 -14.26 -12.09
N HIS A 116 -14.44 -13.98 -10.80
CA HIS A 116 -14.87 -14.84 -9.69
C HIS A 116 -16.39 -14.91 -9.58
N MET A 117 -17.07 -13.76 -9.57
CA MET A 117 -18.54 -13.69 -9.51
C MET A 117 -19.19 -14.41 -10.70
N MET A 118 -18.69 -14.18 -11.92
CA MET A 118 -19.20 -14.87 -13.12
C MET A 118 -19.00 -16.39 -13.04
N LYS A 119 -17.92 -16.86 -12.42
CA LYS A 119 -17.68 -18.29 -12.18
C LYS A 119 -18.66 -18.85 -11.15
N GLU A 120 -18.92 -18.14 -10.06
CA GLU A 120 -19.90 -18.54 -9.04
C GLU A 120 -21.31 -18.58 -9.62
N ASP A 121 -21.71 -17.57 -10.40
CA ASP A 121 -23.01 -17.51 -11.10
C ASP A 121 -23.15 -18.67 -12.11
N PHE A 122 -22.08 -18.97 -12.86
CA PHE A 122 -22.05 -20.12 -13.78
C PHE A 122 -22.19 -21.45 -13.03
N MET A 123 -21.48 -21.64 -11.92
CA MET A 123 -21.59 -22.88 -11.13
C MET A 123 -22.97 -23.01 -10.48
N ALA A 124 -23.54 -21.91 -9.98
CA ALA A 124 -24.88 -21.92 -9.41
C ALA A 124 -25.93 -22.29 -10.46
N SER A 125 -25.88 -21.69 -11.66
CA SER A 125 -26.83 -22.00 -12.74
C SER A 125 -26.62 -23.39 -13.35
N ALA A 126 -25.38 -23.83 -13.58
CA ALA A 126 -25.09 -25.11 -14.22
C ALA A 126 -25.43 -26.34 -13.35
N PHE A 127 -25.48 -26.18 -12.02
CA PHE A 127 -25.69 -27.29 -11.09
C PHE A 127 -26.97 -27.18 -10.24
N ALA A 128 -27.66 -26.05 -10.19
CA ALA A 128 -28.96 -25.94 -9.50
C ALA A 128 -30.11 -26.62 -10.26
N ASP A 129 -30.09 -26.62 -11.60
CA ASP A 129 -31.14 -27.22 -12.44
C ASP A 129 -31.15 -28.76 -12.47
N GLY A 130 -30.19 -29.43 -11.82
CA GLY A 130 -30.08 -30.90 -11.77
C GLY A 130 -30.80 -31.59 -10.61
N SER A 131 -31.41 -30.84 -9.68
CA SER A 131 -32.02 -31.40 -8.46
C SER A 131 -33.56 -31.50 -8.48
N ALA A 132 -34.20 -31.14 -9.60
CA ALA A 132 -35.67 -31.07 -9.72
C ALA A 132 -36.30 -32.17 -10.59
N THR A 133 -35.60 -33.28 -10.87
CA THR A 133 -36.16 -34.41 -11.63
C THR A 133 -35.91 -35.75 -10.94
N THR A 134 -36.62 -36.01 -9.86
CA THR A 134 -37.00 -37.35 -9.43
C THR A 134 -38.36 -37.27 -8.75
N ASP A 135 -39.42 -37.38 -9.55
CA ASP A 135 -40.74 -37.87 -9.15
C ASP A 135 -41.14 -38.97 -10.16
#